data_AF-A0A2N0NM96-F1
#
_entry.id   AF-A0A2N0NM96-F1
#
_cell.length_a   1.000
_cell.length_b   1.000
_cell.length_c   1.000
_cell.angle_alpha   90.00
_cell.angle_beta   90.00
_cell.angle_gamma   90.00
#
_symmetry.space_group_name_H-M   'P 1'
#
loop_
_entity.id
_entity.type
_entity.pdbx_description
1 polymer ?
#
loop_
_entity_poly.entity_id
_entity_poly.type
_entity_poly.pdbx_seq_one_letter_code
_entity_poly.pdbx_strand_id
1 'polypeptide(L)'
;VQCPKHAKKTARNQIHYGSKLLTFGNDTIRYDQLLELAQMPNSPICVRDVRNVNKQDDATAYRTFHSDLISMCQKDGVLMPGKAGFFVYMFILGELFDAYLNRQINHKTRIIMVMRAYFFLQYWK
;
A
#
# COMPACT_ATOMS: atom_id res chain seq x y z
N VAL A 1 -7.43 -18.47 9.15
CA VAL A 1 -6.36 -17.44 9.19
C VAL A 1 -5.71 -17.37 7.81
N GLN A 2 -5.67 -16.20 7.17
CA GLN A 2 -5.03 -16.01 5.84
C GLN A 2 -3.52 -15.75 6.00
N CYS A 3 -2.71 -16.19 5.05
CA CYS A 3 -1.26 -15.97 5.05
C CYS A 3 -0.92 -14.48 4.79
N PRO A 4 0.01 -13.84 5.53
CA PRO A 4 0.34 -12.41 5.35
C PRO A 4 0.78 -12.05 3.93
N LYS A 5 1.50 -12.94 3.23
CA LYS A 5 1.87 -12.74 1.82
C LYS A 5 0.64 -12.69 0.91
N HIS A 6 -0.34 -13.55 1.16
CA HIS A 6 -1.59 -13.53 0.42
C HIS A 6 -2.38 -12.25 0.71
N ALA A 7 -2.47 -11.83 1.98
CA ALA A 7 -3.14 -10.58 2.35
C ALA A 7 -2.51 -9.36 1.65
N LYS A 8 -1.17 -9.30 1.55
CA LYS A 8 -0.44 -8.26 0.80
C LYS A 8 -0.83 -8.21 -0.66
N LYS A 9 -0.87 -9.37 -1.33
CA LYS A 9 -1.34 -9.46 -2.73
C LYS A 9 -2.79 -9.02 -2.88
N THR A 10 -3.67 -9.46 -1.97
CA THR A 10 -5.07 -9.07 -1.99
C THR A 10 -5.22 -7.57 -1.86
N ALA A 11 -4.54 -6.94 -0.90
CA ALA A 11 -4.54 -5.48 -0.73
C ALA A 11 -4.08 -4.75 -1.99
N ARG A 12 -2.92 -5.13 -2.56
CA ARG A 12 -2.46 -4.58 -3.85
C ARG A 12 -3.53 -4.71 -4.93
N ASN A 13 -4.09 -5.91 -5.08
CA ASN A 13 -5.06 -6.21 -6.14
C ASN A 13 -6.38 -5.42 -6.01
N GLN A 14 -6.76 -4.95 -4.81
CA GLN A 14 -7.95 -4.08 -4.66
C GLN A 14 -7.79 -2.73 -5.36
N ILE A 15 -6.57 -2.20 -5.46
CA ILE A 15 -6.29 -0.93 -6.14
C ILE A 15 -6.55 -1.04 -7.65
N HIS A 16 -6.34 -2.23 -8.21
CA HIS A 16 -6.55 -2.53 -9.63
C HIS A 16 -7.99 -2.90 -9.97
N TYR A 17 -8.89 -2.96 -8.99
CA TYR A 17 -10.25 -3.45 -9.21
C TYR A 17 -11.12 -2.35 -9.84
N GLY A 18 -11.28 -2.36 -11.16
CA GLY A 18 -11.99 -1.29 -11.88
C GLY A 18 -13.50 -1.19 -11.61
N SER A 19 -14.13 -2.23 -11.07
CA SER A 19 -15.57 -2.24 -10.78
C SER A 19 -15.92 -1.74 -9.38
N LYS A 20 -14.93 -1.50 -8.51
CA LYS A 20 -15.13 -1.03 -7.14
C LYS A 20 -14.11 0.05 -6.81
N LEU A 21 -14.59 1.20 -6.36
CA LEU A 21 -13.72 2.28 -5.90
C LEU A 21 -13.47 2.13 -4.40
N LEU A 22 -12.20 2.13 -3.99
CA LEU A 22 -11.82 2.25 -2.59
C LEU A 22 -11.90 3.72 -2.17
N THR A 23 -12.69 4.01 -1.15
CA THR A 23 -12.90 5.37 -0.61
C THR A 23 -12.59 5.39 0.87
N PHE A 24 -11.86 6.39 1.36
CA PHE A 24 -11.61 6.59 2.78
C PHE A 24 -11.86 8.05 3.13
N GLY A 25 -12.93 8.33 3.90
CA GLY A 25 -13.43 9.69 4.08
C GLY A 25 -13.77 10.33 2.73
N ASN A 26 -13.19 11.49 2.45
CA ASN A 26 -13.36 12.20 1.18
C ASN A 26 -12.30 11.83 0.12
N ASP A 27 -11.37 10.93 0.46
CA ASP A 27 -10.30 10.50 -0.43
C ASP A 27 -10.62 9.18 -1.14
N THR A 28 -9.94 8.95 -2.25
CA THR A 28 -10.05 7.73 -3.05
C THR A 28 -8.69 7.06 -3.20
N ILE A 29 -8.67 5.73 -3.20
CA ILE A 29 -7.49 4.91 -3.52
C ILE A 29 -7.75 4.29 -4.89
N ARG A 30 -6.92 4.65 -5.87
CA ARG A 30 -7.18 4.39 -7.29
C ARG A 30 -5.95 3.88 -8.01
N TYR A 31 -6.22 3.23 -9.13
CA TYR A 31 -5.22 2.70 -10.05
C TYR A 31 -4.33 3.78 -10.67
N ASP A 32 -4.88 4.94 -11.05
CA ASP A 32 -4.13 6.04 -11.68
C ASP A 32 -3.05 6.60 -10.76
N GLN A 33 -3.31 6.71 -9.46
CA GLN A 33 -2.31 7.15 -8.48
C GLN A 33 -1.09 6.22 -8.46
N LEU A 34 -1.30 4.90 -8.48
CA LEU A 34 -0.21 3.92 -8.52
C LEU A 34 0.53 3.95 -9.87
N LEU A 35 -0.20 4.15 -10.98
CA LEU A 35 0.39 4.27 -12.31
C LEU A 35 1.26 5.51 -12.45
N GLU A 36 0.81 6.67 -11.94
CA GLU A 36 1.59 7.90 -11.91
C GLU A 36 2.92 7.70 -11.19
N LEU A 37 2.91 7.08 -10.00
CA LEU A 37 4.14 6.78 -9.27
C LEU A 37 5.07 5.87 -10.07
N ALA A 38 4.53 4.85 -10.74
CA ALA A 38 5.33 3.95 -11.58
C ALA A 38 5.93 4.61 -12.83
N GLN A 39 5.42 5.78 -13.24
CA GLN A 39 5.92 6.57 -14.35
C GLN A 39 6.94 7.64 -13.93
N MET A 40 7.08 7.91 -12.64
CA MET A 40 8.04 8.88 -12.13
C MET A 40 9.48 8.37 -12.28
N PRO A 41 10.46 9.27 -12.50
CA PRO A 41 11.88 8.92 -12.47
C PRO A 41 12.25 8.26 -11.13
N ASN A 42 13.12 7.25 -11.19
CA ASN A 42 13.62 6.50 -10.03
C ASN A 42 12.54 5.78 -9.19
N SER A 43 11.37 5.50 -9.78
CA SER A 43 10.35 4.70 -9.11
C SER A 43 10.85 3.27 -8.79
N PRO A 44 10.59 2.75 -7.57
CA PRO A 44 10.93 1.38 -7.21
C PRO A 44 10.04 0.33 -7.90
N ILE A 45 8.94 0.76 -8.54
CA ILE A 45 8.08 -0.07 -9.39
C ILE A 45 8.09 0.45 -10.82
N CYS A 46 7.93 -0.47 -11.78
CA CYS A 46 7.86 -0.11 -13.20
C CYS A 46 6.41 -0.11 -13.70
N VAL A 47 6.13 0.50 -14.85
CA VAL A 47 4.79 0.48 -15.48
C VAL A 47 4.25 -0.94 -15.68
N ARG A 48 5.13 -1.92 -15.97
CA ARG A 48 4.76 -3.35 -16.09
C ARG A 48 4.28 -4.00 -14.78
N ASP A 49 4.66 -3.41 -13.64
CA ASP A 49 4.26 -3.85 -12.31
C ASP A 49 2.84 -3.35 -11.96
N VAL A 50 2.27 -2.47 -12.80
CA VAL A 50 0.96 -1.85 -12.61
C VAL A 50 -0.01 -2.26 -13.73
N ARG A 51 0.43 -2.20 -15.00
CA ARG A 51 -0.32 -2.62 -16.18
C ARG A 51 -0.23 -4.13 -16.37
N ASN A 52 -1.36 -4.78 -16.69
CA ASN A 52 -1.44 -6.22 -16.94
C ASN A 52 -0.75 -7.06 -15.85
N VAL A 53 -0.96 -6.66 -14.59
CA VAL A 53 -0.19 -7.19 -13.47
C VAL A 53 -0.41 -8.69 -13.27
N ASN A 54 0.68 -9.42 -13.00
CA ASN A 54 0.56 -10.76 -12.46
C ASN A 54 0.01 -10.67 -11.02
N LYS A 55 -1.25 -11.06 -10.82
CA LYS A 55 -1.95 -11.01 -9.52
C LYS A 55 -1.36 -11.94 -8.45
N GLN A 56 -0.51 -12.89 -8.84
CA GLN A 56 0.18 -13.82 -7.94
C GLN A 56 1.61 -13.40 -7.60
N ASP A 57 2.17 -12.37 -8.25
CA ASP A 57 3.55 -11.92 -8.05
C ASP A 57 3.76 -11.26 -6.68
N ASP A 58 4.42 -12.01 -5.79
CA ASP A 58 4.80 -11.57 -4.44
C ASP A 58 5.83 -10.44 -4.46
N ALA A 59 6.77 -10.43 -5.41
CA ALA A 59 7.83 -9.44 -5.47
C ALA A 59 7.28 -8.06 -5.84
N THR A 60 6.37 -8.01 -6.81
CA THR A 60 5.67 -6.76 -7.14
C THR A 60 4.82 -6.28 -5.98
N ALA A 61 4.09 -7.17 -5.30
CA ALA A 61 3.33 -6.79 -4.12
C ALA A 61 4.22 -6.29 -2.98
N TYR A 62 5.43 -6.82 -2.81
CA TYR A 62 6.41 -6.31 -1.86
C TYR A 62 6.82 -4.87 -2.20
N ARG A 63 7.19 -4.60 -3.46
CA ARG A 63 7.62 -3.25 -3.90
C ARG A 63 6.50 -2.22 -3.80
N THR A 64 5.23 -2.60 -4.03
CA THR A 64 4.09 -1.68 -3.90
C THR A 64 3.90 -1.12 -2.48
N PHE A 65 4.24 -1.88 -1.45
CA PHE A 65 4.14 -1.42 -0.06
C PHE A 65 5.50 -1.02 0.53
N HIS A 66 6.53 -0.83 -0.31
CA HIS A 66 7.85 -0.43 0.15
C HIS A 66 7.89 1.05 0.52
N SER A 67 8.69 1.40 1.53
CA SER A 67 8.86 2.78 2.01
C SER A 67 9.22 3.76 0.89
N ASP A 68 10.05 3.32 -0.05
CA ASP A 68 10.52 4.16 -1.16
C ASP A 68 9.39 4.56 -2.12
N LEU A 69 8.39 3.70 -2.31
CA LEU A 69 7.23 4.07 -3.14
C LEU A 69 6.29 5.00 -2.38
N ILE A 70 6.13 4.74 -1.08
CA ILE A 70 5.27 5.55 -0.20
C ILE A 70 5.83 6.97 -0.09
N SER A 71 7.14 7.14 0.03
CA SER A 71 7.78 8.46 0.09
C SER A 71 7.60 9.26 -1.20
N MET A 72 7.47 8.61 -2.36
CA MET A 72 7.17 9.29 -3.64
C MET A 72 5.75 9.88 -3.71
N CYS A 73 4.86 9.55 -2.77
CA CYS A 73 3.59 10.26 -2.62
C CYS A 73 3.79 11.70 -2.13
N GLN A 74 4.99 12.04 -1.65
CA GLN A 74 5.36 13.34 -1.11
C GLN A 74 6.37 14.03 -2.02
N LYS A 75 6.31 15.36 -2.06
CA LYS A 75 7.31 16.23 -2.67
C LYS A 75 7.73 17.26 -1.63
N ASP A 76 9.01 17.31 -1.31
CA ASP A 76 9.59 18.24 -0.32
C ASP A 76 8.89 18.17 1.05
N GLY A 77 8.49 16.96 1.47
CA GLY A 77 7.78 16.72 2.73
C GLY A 77 6.27 17.03 2.69
N VAL A 78 5.76 17.54 1.56
CA VAL A 78 4.34 17.83 1.37
C VAL A 78 3.69 16.74 0.53
N LEU A 79 2.57 16.21 1.01
CA LEU A 79 1.82 15.18 0.30
C LEU A 79 1.21 15.74 -1.00
N MET A 80 1.36 15.01 -2.10
CA MET A 80 0.81 15.44 -3.37
C MET A 80 -0.73 15.51 -3.30
N PRO A 81 -1.36 16.52 -3.93
CA PRO A 81 -2.81 16.65 -3.98
C PRO A 81 -3.49 15.37 -4.47
N GLY A 82 -4.56 14.96 -3.78
CA GLY A 82 -5.34 13.78 -4.15
C GLY A 82 -4.65 12.44 -3.91
N LYS A 83 -3.50 12.39 -3.21
CA LYS A 83 -2.83 11.12 -2.82
C LYS A 83 -2.96 10.80 -1.32
N ALA A 84 -3.77 11.54 -0.57
CA ALA A 84 -3.87 11.37 0.88
C ALA A 84 -4.41 10.00 1.29
N GLY A 85 -5.60 9.62 0.80
CA GLY A 85 -6.15 8.30 1.07
C GLY A 85 -5.24 7.16 0.57
N PHE A 86 -4.61 7.34 -0.60
CA PHE A 86 -3.65 6.37 -1.15
C PHE A 86 -2.43 6.18 -0.23
N PHE A 87 -1.81 7.27 0.22
CA PHE A 87 -0.68 7.24 1.13
C PHE A 87 -1.05 6.54 2.44
N VAL A 88 -2.17 6.92 3.06
CA VAL A 88 -2.63 6.31 4.32
C VAL A 88 -2.87 4.80 4.13
N TYR A 89 -3.53 4.41 3.04
CA TYR A 89 -3.76 2.99 2.72
C TYR A 89 -2.45 2.21 2.58
N MET A 90 -1.49 2.74 1.81
CA MET A 90 -0.19 2.10 1.60
C MET A 90 0.61 2.00 2.89
N PHE A 91 0.64 3.08 3.66
CA PHE A 91 1.37 3.15 4.92
C PHE A 91 0.84 2.14 5.93
N ILE A 92 -0.46 2.19 6.23
CA ILE A 92 -1.08 1.35 7.26
C ILE A 92 -0.98 -0.14 6.91
N LEU A 93 -1.26 -0.50 5.65
CA LEU A 93 -1.17 -1.90 5.23
C LEU A 93 0.28 -2.36 5.07
N GLY A 94 1.17 -1.50 4.57
CA GLY A 94 2.61 -1.79 4.53
C GLY A 94 3.16 -2.12 5.91
N GLU A 95 2.87 -1.27 6.89
CA GLU A 95 3.26 -1.51 8.29
C GLU A 95 2.66 -2.79 8.85
N LEU A 96 1.39 -3.08 8.56
CA LEU A 96 0.76 -4.34 8.97
C LEU A 96 1.55 -5.53 8.43
N PHE A 97 1.92 -5.52 7.15
CA PHE A 97 2.65 -6.64 6.56
C PHE A 97 4.07 -6.76 7.10
N ASP A 98 4.76 -5.65 7.33
CA ASP A 98 6.10 -5.65 7.94
C ASP A 98 6.06 -6.16 9.37
N ALA A 99 5.01 -5.82 10.13
CA ALA A 99 4.79 -6.37 11.46
C ALA A 99 4.62 -7.89 11.46
N TYR A 100 4.26 -8.54 10.34
CA TYR A 100 4.23 -10.01 10.26
C TYR A 100 5.48 -10.61 9.61
N LEU A 101 6.04 -9.95 8.59
CA LEU A 101 7.06 -10.51 7.72
C LEU A 101 8.49 -10.09 8.07
N ASN A 102 8.67 -8.91 8.67
CA ASN A 102 9.99 -8.40 9.03
C ASN A 102 10.44 -8.96 10.39
N ARG A 103 11.57 -9.66 10.39
CA ARG A 103 12.15 -10.30 11.59
C ARG A 103 13.00 -9.37 12.45
N GLN A 104 13.32 -8.18 11.96
CA GLN A 104 14.17 -7.20 12.66
C GLN A 104 13.37 -6.27 13.58
N ILE A 105 12.05 -6.19 13.41
CA ILE A 105 11.19 -5.31 14.21
C ILE A 105 10.91 -5.97 15.57
N ASN A 106 11.14 -5.24 16.66
CA ASN A 106 10.86 -5.72 18.02
C ASN A 106 9.35 -5.93 18.27
N HIS A 107 9.01 -6.76 19.26
CA HIS A 107 7.62 -7.12 19.55
C HIS A 107 6.71 -5.94 19.88
N LYS A 108 7.20 -4.94 20.65
CA LYS A 108 6.41 -3.76 21.02
C LYS A 108 5.98 -2.97 19.78
N THR A 109 6.91 -2.69 18.87
CA THR A 109 6.64 -1.96 17.63
C THR A 109 5.69 -2.75 16.74
N ARG A 110 5.87 -4.08 16.63
CA ARG A 110 4.96 -4.95 15.86
C ARG A 110 3.52 -4.88 16.39
N ILE A 111 3.33 -4.90 17.71
CA ILE A 111 1.99 -4.77 18.33
C ILE A 111 1.37 -3.41 17.97
N ILE A 112 2.12 -2.32 18.07
CA ILE A 112 1.62 -0.97 17.73
C ILE A 112 1.18 -0.90 16.25
N MET A 113 2.00 -1.42 15.33
CA MET A 113 1.68 -1.47 13.90
C MET A 113 0.40 -2.27 13.62
N VAL A 114 0.29 -3.46 14.24
CA VAL A 114 -0.91 -4.31 14.09
C VAL A 114 -2.15 -3.63 14.67
N MET A 115 -2.06 -3.00 15.85
CA MET A 115 -3.18 -2.30 16.48
C MET A 115 -3.63 -1.08 15.66
N ARG A 116 -2.67 -0.32 15.11
CA ARG A 116 -2.96 0.81 14.22
C ARG A 116 -3.76 0.36 12.99
N ALA A 117 -3.30 -0.72 12.33
CA ALA A 117 -4.00 -1.28 11.19
C ALA A 117 -5.37 -1.88 11.57
N TYR A 118 -5.47 -2.52 12.73
CA TYR A 118 -6.74 -3.04 13.24
C TYR A 118 -7.76 -1.92 13.43
N PHE A 119 -7.42 -0.87 14.16
CA PHE A 119 -8.34 0.26 14.38
C PHE A 119 -8.71 0.94 13.07
N PHE A 120 -7.73 1.22 12.20
CA PHE A 120 -7.97 1.79 10.88
C PHE A 120 -9.00 0.97 10.08
N LEU A 121 -8.81 -0.35 9.98
CA LEU A 121 -9.74 -1.23 9.24
C LEU A 121 -11.12 -1.36 9.91
N GLN A 122 -11.22 -1.22 11.24
CA GLN A 122 -12.53 -1.20 11.92
C GLN A 122 -13.30 0.09 11.66
N TYR A 123 -12.63 1.25 11.70
CA TYR A 123 -13.25 2.54 11.43
C TYR A 123 -13.55 2.78 9.95
N TRP A 124 -12.84 2.09 9.06
CA TRP A 124 -13.07 2.18 7.62
C TRP A 124 -14.29 1.37 7.14
N LYS A 125 -14.86 0.50 7.97
CA LYS A 125 -16.14 -0.17 7.66
C LYS A 125 -17.28 0.84 7.53
#